data_AF-A0A1M5SQT3-F1
#
_entry.id   AF-A0A1M5SQT3-F1
#
_cell.length_a   1.000
_cell.length_b   1.000
_cell.length_c   1.000
_cell.angle_alpha   90.00
_cell.angle_beta   90.00
_cell.angle_gamma   90.00
#
_symmetry.space_group_name_H-M   'P 1'
#
loop_
_entity.id
_entity.type
_entity.pdbx_description
1 polymer ?
#
loop_
_entity_poly.entity_id
_entity_poly.type
_entity_poly.pdbx_seq_one_letter_code
_entity_poly.pdbx_strand_id
1 'polypeptide(L)'
;MDKIIVFIDNMFLSLPKTEEMAKLKSRLIENLTDKYEDLIKSGLSEDEAFGRIVSEFGSIEEIKKEYGIVDSESNYSGSESESSNKENKKRRENFKENYINASDEFKNYQRELDEYKPKFGILIAVGVALCIIGVVIMNYIESRNLSETLSLAGLFIPVAIGVAIFITSGLKFSFLEEKVKKLGEIEGIFESRGGENSKINYINASGEFKESLKNLDEYKPKFGILIATGVALCMAGVVATNYMESKNLGETAEMIALFIPVAIGVAIFITSGLRLGFLEEKVEKLAEIEGIFEYSKGNKDIEEKESPFTGIIFMLATAIFLGVGFFFGSWYIAPVIYILAFAIDQMVKIIVLKENR
;
A
#
# COMPACT_ATOMS: atom_id res chain seq x y z
N MET A 1 30.33 -1.41 30.28
CA MET A 1 29.97 -2.84 30.52
C MET A 1 28.76 -3.27 29.71
N ASP A 2 27.61 -2.60 29.83
CA ASP A 2 26.36 -3.04 29.17
C ASP A 2 26.46 -3.21 27.64
N LYS A 3 27.27 -2.39 26.95
CA LYS A 3 27.44 -2.45 25.49
C LYS A 3 27.99 -3.81 25.00
N ILE A 4 28.91 -4.44 25.74
CA ILE A 4 29.52 -5.72 25.35
C ILE A 4 28.55 -6.87 25.58
N ILE A 5 27.86 -6.86 26.72
CA ILE A 5 26.87 -7.87 27.05
C ILE A 5 25.76 -7.85 26.01
N VAL A 6 25.23 -6.67 25.67
CA VAL A 6 24.20 -6.51 24.62
C VAL A 6 24.71 -6.97 23.25
N PHE A 7 25.96 -6.66 22.89
CA PHE A 7 26.55 -7.11 21.62
C PHE A 7 26.64 -8.63 21.53
N ILE A 8 27.19 -9.28 22.56
CA ILE A 8 27.32 -10.75 22.60
C ILE A 8 25.95 -11.41 22.70
N ASP A 9 25.03 -10.85 23.46
CA ASP A 9 23.64 -11.31 23.53
C ASP A 9 23.01 -11.33 22.15
N ASN A 10 23.15 -10.23 21.38
CA ASN A 10 22.62 -10.11 20.03
C ASN A 10 23.23 -11.12 19.05
N MET A 11 24.54 -11.38 19.13
CA MET A 11 25.20 -12.36 18.27
C MET A 11 24.71 -13.79 18.57
N PHE A 12 24.53 -14.12 19.85
CA PHE A 12 24.05 -15.43 20.29
C PHE A 12 22.53 -15.62 20.13
N LEU A 13 21.77 -14.59 19.71
CA LEU A 13 20.35 -14.74 19.38
C LEU A 13 20.11 -15.74 18.25
N SER A 14 21.07 -15.82 17.32
CA SER A 14 21.00 -16.70 16.14
C SER A 14 21.51 -18.14 16.41
N LEU A 15 22.02 -18.40 17.62
CA LEU A 15 22.61 -19.70 17.99
C LEU A 15 21.64 -20.55 18.82
N PRO A 16 21.70 -21.89 18.70
CA PRO A 16 20.86 -22.79 19.49
C PRO A 16 21.14 -22.65 20.98
N LYS A 17 20.08 -22.57 21.79
CA LYS A 17 20.17 -22.38 23.25
C LYS A 17 20.45 -23.70 23.96
N THR A 18 21.65 -24.25 23.77
CA THR A 18 22.15 -25.42 24.50
C THR A 18 22.94 -25.01 25.74
N GLU A 19 23.10 -25.92 26.70
CA GLU A 19 23.92 -25.68 27.89
C GLU A 19 25.39 -25.38 27.54
N GLU A 20 25.89 -25.96 26.45
CA GLU A 20 27.24 -25.70 25.94
C GLU A 20 27.37 -24.26 25.38
N MET A 21 26.38 -23.78 24.63
CA MET A 21 26.36 -22.42 24.09
C MET A 21 26.22 -21.36 25.18
N ALA A 22 25.47 -21.66 26.24
CA ALA A 22 25.38 -20.78 27.41
C ALA A 22 26.73 -20.67 28.15
N LYS A 23 27.45 -21.78 28.29
CA LYS A 23 28.81 -21.80 28.88
C LYS A 23 29.81 -21.04 28.01
N LEU A 24 29.75 -21.21 26.70
CA LEU A 24 30.60 -20.48 25.74
C LEU A 24 30.33 -18.97 25.80
N LYS A 25 29.05 -18.57 25.78
CA LYS A 25 28.63 -17.18 25.89
C LYS A 25 29.15 -16.52 27.16
N SER A 26 29.02 -17.18 28.31
CA SER A 26 29.51 -16.65 29.59
C SER A 26 31.02 -16.42 29.58
N ARG A 27 31.80 -17.36 29.03
CA ARG A 27 33.25 -17.21 28.90
C ARG A 27 33.65 -16.08 27.96
N LEU A 28 32.90 -15.87 26.89
CA LEU A 28 33.18 -14.78 25.94
C LEU A 28 32.88 -13.41 26.55
N ILE A 29 31.77 -13.28 27.28
CA ILE A 29 31.43 -12.04 27.98
C ILE A 29 32.54 -11.68 28.99
N GLU A 30 33.00 -12.64 29.78
CA GLU A 30 34.07 -12.44 30.76
C GLU A 30 35.37 -11.95 30.07
N ASN A 31 35.87 -12.69 29.09
CA ASN A 31 37.11 -12.34 28.40
C ASN A 31 37.08 -10.99 27.67
N LEU A 32 35.94 -10.65 27.04
CA LEU A 32 35.82 -9.39 26.29
C LEU A 32 35.58 -8.20 27.21
N THR A 33 34.92 -8.41 28.36
CA THR A 33 34.75 -7.36 29.37
C THR A 33 36.09 -7.02 30.00
N ASP A 34 36.90 -8.02 30.34
CA ASP A 34 38.25 -7.81 30.89
C ASP A 34 39.14 -7.03 29.92
N LYS A 35 39.19 -7.44 28.65
CA LYS A 35 39.95 -6.71 27.61
C LYS A 35 39.45 -5.29 27.40
N TYR A 36 38.13 -5.09 27.45
CA TYR A 36 37.55 -3.75 27.33
C TYR A 36 37.98 -2.85 28.47
N GLU A 37 37.90 -3.33 29.72
CA GLU A 37 38.36 -2.56 30.87
C GLU A 37 39.84 -2.20 30.78
N ASP A 38 40.68 -3.10 30.27
CA ASP A 38 42.10 -2.83 30.04
C ASP A 38 42.33 -1.75 28.97
N LEU A 39 41.52 -1.74 27.90
CA LEU A 39 41.56 -0.70 26.87
C LEU A 39 41.14 0.67 27.42
N ILE A 40 40.11 0.71 28.28
CA ILE A 40 39.71 1.95 28.97
C ILE A 40 40.82 2.44 29.90
N LYS A 41 41.44 1.54 30.68
CA LYS A 41 42.57 1.86 31.56
C LYS A 41 43.79 2.38 30.78
N SER A 42 43.98 1.93 29.55
CA SER A 42 45.03 2.42 28.65
C SER A 42 44.76 3.80 28.03
N GLY A 43 43.60 4.41 28.34
CA GLY A 43 43.26 5.78 27.95
C GLY A 43 42.39 5.91 26.70
N LEU A 44 41.85 4.81 26.16
CA LEU A 44 40.92 4.86 25.04
C LEU A 44 39.52 5.27 25.51
N SER A 45 38.78 5.96 24.63
CA SER A 45 37.38 6.27 24.88
C SER A 45 36.52 5.00 24.86
N GLU A 46 35.37 5.04 25.54
CA GLU A 46 34.44 3.90 25.61
C GLU A 46 34.01 3.37 24.24
N ASP A 47 33.85 4.26 23.26
CA ASP A 47 33.38 3.91 21.92
C ASP A 47 34.53 3.38 21.04
N GLU A 48 35.75 3.88 21.21
CA GLU A 48 36.93 3.35 20.51
C GLU A 48 37.34 1.97 21.04
N ALA A 49 37.30 1.79 22.37
CA ALA A 49 37.54 0.49 22.99
C ALA A 49 36.49 -0.53 22.52
N PHE A 50 35.22 -0.13 22.42
CA PHE A 50 34.15 -0.98 21.91
C PHE A 50 34.36 -1.33 20.43
N GLY A 51 34.65 -0.34 19.58
CA GLY A 51 34.90 -0.56 18.15
C GLY A 51 36.05 -1.52 17.88
N ARG A 52 37.12 -1.44 18.70
CA ARG A 52 38.27 -2.36 18.61
C ARG A 52 37.89 -3.80 19.01
N ILE A 53 37.14 -3.96 20.09
CA ILE A 53 36.64 -5.27 20.54
C ILE A 53 35.73 -5.92 19.49
N VAL A 54 34.84 -5.15 18.86
CA VAL A 54 33.96 -5.65 17.79
C VAL A 54 34.76 -6.12 16.58
N SER A 55 35.84 -5.42 16.23
CA SER A 55 36.69 -5.81 15.10
C SER A 55 37.53 -7.07 15.35
N GLU A 56 37.90 -7.37 16.60
CA GLU A 56 38.68 -8.56 16.97
C GLU A 56 37.81 -9.81 17.14
N PHE A 57 36.50 -9.66 17.40
CA PHE A 57 35.61 -10.78 17.73
C PHE A 57 35.27 -11.70 16.53
N GLY A 58 35.52 -11.26 15.30
CA GLY A 58 35.23 -12.06 14.09
C GLY A 58 33.74 -12.24 13.83
N SER A 59 33.39 -13.14 12.89
CA SER A 59 32.01 -13.42 12.50
C SER A 59 31.43 -14.61 13.26
N ILE A 60 30.14 -14.52 13.63
CA ILE A 60 29.36 -15.60 14.27
C ILE A 60 29.33 -16.89 13.43
N GLU A 61 29.57 -16.77 12.12
CA GLU A 61 29.66 -17.87 11.16
C GLU A 61 30.84 -18.81 11.45
N GLU A 62 31.91 -18.29 12.05
CA GLU A 62 33.10 -19.07 12.43
C GLU A 62 32.78 -19.99 13.62
N ILE A 63 32.01 -19.47 14.59
CA ILE A 63 31.47 -20.25 15.72
C ILE A 63 30.46 -21.29 15.21
N LYS A 64 29.56 -20.94 14.29
CA LYS A 64 28.60 -21.89 13.70
C LYS A 64 29.31 -23.06 13.01
N LYS A 65 30.38 -22.78 12.26
CA LYS A 65 31.16 -23.78 11.53
C LYS A 65 31.92 -24.74 12.46
N GLU A 66 32.51 -24.22 13.54
CA GLU A 66 33.25 -25.03 14.51
C GLU A 66 32.34 -25.97 15.31
N TYR A 67 31.09 -25.56 15.53
CA TYR A 67 30.08 -26.36 16.24
C TYR A 67 29.08 -27.08 15.32
N GLY A 68 29.29 -27.06 14.00
CA GLY A 68 28.48 -27.82 13.02
C GLY A 68 27.04 -27.32 12.84
N ILE A 69 26.77 -26.03 13.08
CA ILE A 69 25.47 -25.39 12.93
C ILE A 69 25.33 -24.92 11.46
N VAL A 70 24.43 -25.53 10.69
CA VAL A 70 24.17 -25.17 9.29
C VAL A 70 23.16 -24.03 9.23
N ASP A 71 23.55 -22.92 8.63
CA ASP A 71 22.69 -21.75 8.45
C ASP A 71 21.51 -22.03 7.52
N SER A 72 20.32 -21.72 8.03
CA SER A 72 19.09 -21.58 7.26
C SER A 72 18.55 -20.16 7.50
N GLU A 73 19.29 -19.16 7.07
CA GLU A 73 18.80 -17.77 7.01
C GLU A 73 17.84 -17.65 5.82
N SER A 74 16.73 -16.93 5.88
CA SER A 74 16.47 -15.71 6.65
C SER A 74 15.05 -15.67 7.21
N ASN A 75 14.90 -15.34 8.49
CA ASN A 75 13.73 -14.65 9.03
C ASN A 75 14.12 -13.88 10.29
N TYR A 76 13.79 -12.58 10.31
CA TYR A 76 13.67 -11.78 11.51
C TYR A 76 12.51 -12.38 12.34
N SER A 77 12.78 -12.96 13.51
CA SER A 77 11.74 -13.37 14.45
C SER A 77 12.16 -13.14 15.90
N GLY A 78 11.33 -12.36 16.60
CA GLY A 78 11.19 -12.46 18.04
C GLY A 78 10.55 -13.80 18.40
N SER A 79 10.99 -14.35 19.52
CA SER A 79 10.37 -15.40 20.36
C SER A 79 9.29 -16.27 19.72
N GLU A 80 9.63 -17.48 19.31
CA GLU A 80 8.65 -18.55 19.07
C GLU A 80 9.13 -19.88 19.68
N SER A 81 8.30 -20.41 20.57
CA SER A 81 8.44 -21.67 21.29
C SER A 81 8.58 -22.88 20.35
N GLU A 82 9.19 -23.98 20.80
CA GLU A 82 9.42 -25.20 20.00
C GLU A 82 8.15 -25.82 19.36
N SER A 83 6.94 -25.51 19.85
CA SER A 83 5.66 -25.87 19.21
C SER A 83 5.40 -25.13 17.89
N SER A 84 5.82 -23.86 17.80
CA SER A 84 5.62 -23.01 16.63
C SER A 84 6.39 -23.50 15.40
N ASN A 85 7.53 -24.16 15.61
CA ASN A 85 8.40 -24.63 14.53
C ASN A 85 7.80 -25.83 13.77
N LYS A 86 7.07 -26.71 14.47
CA LYS A 86 6.32 -27.82 13.85
C LYS A 86 5.06 -27.31 13.14
N GLU A 87 4.37 -26.34 13.73
CA GLU A 87 3.17 -25.72 13.16
C GLU A 87 3.49 -24.91 11.90
N ASN A 88 4.55 -24.11 11.93
CA ASN A 88 5.04 -23.36 10.76
C ASN A 88 5.50 -24.28 9.62
N LYS A 89 6.15 -25.41 9.93
CA LYS A 89 6.52 -26.41 8.93
C LYS A 89 5.29 -27.04 8.28
N LYS A 90 4.30 -27.46 9.09
CA LYS A 90 3.04 -28.04 8.61
C LYS A 90 2.24 -27.03 7.79
N ARG A 91 2.22 -25.76 8.19
CA ARG A 91 1.56 -24.65 7.46
C ARG A 91 2.23 -24.39 6.10
N ARG A 92 3.56 -24.47 6.02
CA ARG A 92 4.31 -24.37 4.75
C ARG A 92 4.07 -25.55 3.82
N GLU A 93 3.96 -26.76 4.37
CA GLU A 93 3.64 -27.98 3.60
C GLU A 93 2.22 -27.91 3.05
N ASN A 94 1.23 -27.58 3.88
CA ASN A 94 -0.16 -27.37 3.45
C ASN A 94 -0.28 -26.27 2.39
N PHE A 95 0.44 -25.15 2.54
CA PHE A 95 0.45 -24.08 1.55
C PHE A 95 1.01 -24.56 0.20
N LYS A 96 2.12 -25.31 0.21
CA LYS A 96 2.68 -25.87 -1.04
C LYS A 96 1.73 -26.85 -1.69
N GLU A 97 1.09 -27.71 -0.92
CA GLU A 97 0.11 -28.68 -1.43
C GLU A 97 -1.09 -27.97 -2.08
N ASN A 98 -1.68 -26.99 -1.39
CA ASN A 98 -2.80 -26.21 -1.92
C ASN A 98 -2.39 -25.40 -3.16
N TYR A 99 -1.18 -24.83 -3.18
CA TYR A 99 -0.67 -24.11 -4.35
C TYR A 99 -0.44 -25.03 -5.57
N ILE A 100 0.06 -26.25 -5.36
CA ILE A 100 0.23 -27.24 -6.44
C ILE A 100 -1.13 -27.63 -7.01
N ASN A 101 -2.13 -27.84 -6.15
CA ASN A 101 -3.48 -28.24 -6.51
C ASN A 101 -4.40 -27.08 -6.94
N ALA A 102 -3.89 -25.84 -6.94
CA ALA A 102 -4.62 -24.66 -7.38
C ALA A 102 -4.88 -24.69 -8.88
N SER A 103 -6.02 -24.11 -9.30
CA SER A 103 -6.35 -23.94 -10.72
C SER A 103 -5.29 -23.15 -11.50
N ASP A 104 -5.22 -23.44 -12.80
CA ASP A 104 -4.36 -22.70 -13.74
C ASP A 104 -4.76 -21.21 -13.81
N GLU A 105 -6.04 -20.90 -13.57
CA GLU A 105 -6.53 -19.52 -13.52
C GLU A 105 -5.83 -18.74 -12.40
N PHE A 106 -5.85 -19.25 -11.15
CA PHE A 106 -5.19 -18.61 -10.02
C PHE A 106 -3.69 -18.43 -10.27
N LYS A 107 -3.00 -19.47 -10.74
CA LYS A 107 -1.55 -19.44 -11.01
C LYS A 107 -1.19 -18.38 -12.07
N ASN A 108 -2.02 -18.23 -13.10
CA ASN A 108 -1.80 -17.21 -14.14
C ASN A 108 -1.93 -15.79 -13.57
N TYR A 109 -2.97 -15.51 -12.78
CA TYR A 109 -3.14 -14.20 -12.15
C TYR A 109 -2.06 -13.89 -11.11
N GLN A 110 -1.67 -14.87 -10.30
CA GLN A 110 -0.55 -14.74 -9.36
C GLN A 110 0.74 -14.39 -10.09
N ARG A 111 1.03 -15.07 -11.21
CA ARG A 111 2.19 -14.77 -12.05
C ARG A 111 2.12 -13.38 -12.66
N GLU A 112 0.96 -12.96 -13.17
CA GLU A 112 0.78 -11.61 -13.68
C GLU A 112 1.05 -10.56 -12.59
N LEU A 113 0.58 -10.79 -11.36
CA LEU A 113 0.80 -9.90 -10.23
C LEU A 113 2.29 -9.80 -9.86
N ASP A 114 2.97 -10.94 -9.76
CA ASP A 114 4.39 -10.97 -9.41
C ASP A 114 5.28 -10.34 -10.50
N GLU A 115 4.91 -10.47 -11.76
CA GLU A 115 5.57 -9.75 -12.86
C GLU A 115 5.23 -8.26 -12.87
N TYR A 116 4.03 -7.89 -12.42
CA TYR A 116 3.58 -6.50 -12.40
C TYR A 116 4.12 -5.71 -11.19
N LYS A 117 4.36 -6.33 -10.04
CA LYS A 117 4.96 -5.68 -8.85
C LYS A 117 6.20 -4.83 -9.13
N PRO A 118 7.26 -5.34 -9.80
CA PRO A 118 8.43 -4.53 -10.12
C PRO A 118 8.11 -3.45 -11.17
N LYS A 119 7.26 -3.77 -12.15
CA LYS A 119 6.82 -2.80 -13.18
C LYS A 119 6.03 -1.64 -12.56
N PHE A 120 5.20 -1.92 -11.56
CA PHE A 120 4.43 -0.93 -10.81
C PHE A 120 5.36 0.08 -10.13
N GLY A 121 6.39 -0.39 -9.43
CA GLY A 121 7.40 0.50 -8.82
C GLY A 121 8.09 1.42 -9.85
N ILE A 122 8.45 0.88 -11.02
CA ILE A 122 9.05 1.65 -12.12
C ILE A 122 8.05 2.68 -12.67
N LEU A 123 6.79 2.31 -12.88
CA LEU A 123 5.74 3.20 -13.38
C LEU A 123 5.48 4.37 -12.43
N ILE A 124 5.47 4.12 -11.11
CA ILE A 124 5.39 5.19 -10.11
C ILE A 124 6.62 6.10 -10.17
N ALA A 125 7.83 5.54 -10.25
CA ALA A 125 9.05 6.35 -10.37
C ALA A 125 9.03 7.23 -11.63
N VAL A 126 8.58 6.69 -12.77
CA VAL A 126 8.41 7.42 -14.04
C VAL A 126 7.39 8.54 -13.91
N GLY A 127 6.23 8.28 -13.28
CA GLY A 127 5.21 9.30 -13.06
C GLY A 127 5.71 10.44 -12.17
N VAL A 128 6.45 10.14 -11.10
CA VAL A 128 7.05 11.16 -10.23
C VAL A 128 8.11 11.97 -10.98
N ALA A 129 8.96 11.31 -11.76
CA ALA A 129 9.97 11.99 -12.59
C ALA A 129 9.32 12.96 -13.58
N LEU A 130 8.21 12.58 -14.23
CA LEU A 130 7.46 13.46 -15.13
C LEU A 130 6.90 14.69 -14.42
N CYS A 131 6.38 14.54 -13.20
CA CYS A 131 5.93 15.70 -12.40
C CYS A 131 7.07 16.66 -12.09
N ILE A 132 8.24 16.14 -11.69
CA ILE A 132 9.44 16.96 -11.42
C ILE A 132 9.90 17.67 -12.70
N ILE A 133 9.93 16.94 -13.82
CA ILE A 133 10.28 17.50 -15.13
C ILE A 133 9.28 18.60 -15.51
N GLY A 134 7.99 18.44 -15.25
CA GLY A 134 6.97 19.48 -15.49
C GLY A 134 7.28 20.78 -14.75
N VAL A 135 7.68 20.69 -13.47
CA VAL A 135 8.09 21.87 -12.68
C VAL A 135 9.36 22.51 -13.25
N VAL A 136 10.35 21.70 -13.64
CA VAL A 136 11.58 22.21 -14.27
C VAL A 136 11.29 22.91 -15.59
N ILE A 137 10.42 22.35 -16.44
CA ILE A 137 10.01 22.94 -17.71
C ILE A 137 9.32 24.28 -17.48
N MET A 138 8.38 24.35 -16.54
CA MET A 138 7.69 25.60 -16.20
C MET A 138 8.69 26.70 -15.82
N ASN A 139 9.60 26.41 -14.87
CA ASN A 139 10.60 27.37 -14.41
C ASN A 139 11.57 27.77 -15.54
N TYR A 140 11.93 26.83 -16.42
CA TYR A 140 12.79 27.13 -17.56
C TYR A 140 12.12 28.08 -18.56
N ILE A 141 10.84 27.86 -18.87
CA ILE A 141 10.06 28.73 -19.78
C ILE A 141 9.89 30.12 -19.16
N GLU A 142 9.56 30.19 -17.86
CA GLU A 142 9.39 31.44 -17.12
C GLU A 142 10.70 32.25 -17.06
N SER A 143 11.85 31.59 -16.86
CA SER A 143 13.17 32.25 -16.88
C SER A 143 13.52 32.94 -18.22
N ARG A 144 12.84 32.56 -19.30
CA ARG A 144 13.00 33.14 -20.64
C ARG A 144 11.97 34.24 -20.94
N ASN A 145 11.12 34.61 -19.98
CA ASN A 145 10.01 35.54 -20.15
C ASN A 145 9.08 35.18 -21.34
N LEU A 146 8.86 33.87 -21.56
CA LEU A 146 7.87 33.38 -22.52
C LEU A 146 6.45 33.52 -21.97
N SER A 147 5.42 33.25 -22.78
CA SER A 147 4.03 33.41 -22.36
C SER A 147 3.65 32.52 -21.18
N GLU A 148 2.88 33.06 -20.23
CA GLU A 148 2.41 32.36 -19.02
C GLU A 148 1.61 31.09 -19.37
N THR A 149 0.78 31.14 -20.42
CA THR A 149 0.05 29.98 -20.92
C THR A 149 0.99 28.85 -21.36
N LEU A 150 2.14 29.19 -21.96
CA LEU A 150 3.13 28.19 -22.38
C LEU A 150 3.84 27.58 -21.18
N SER A 151 4.11 28.38 -20.14
CA SER A 151 4.64 27.89 -18.86
C SER A 151 3.69 26.89 -18.19
N LEU A 152 2.39 27.22 -18.12
CA LEU A 152 1.37 26.34 -17.56
C LEU A 152 1.18 25.07 -18.40
N ALA A 153 1.14 25.18 -19.72
CA ALA A 153 1.10 24.01 -20.60
C ALA A 153 2.33 23.11 -20.40
N GLY A 154 3.51 23.71 -20.24
CA GLY A 154 4.77 23.01 -19.94
C GLY A 154 4.75 22.24 -18.62
N LEU A 155 4.02 22.73 -17.61
CA LEU A 155 3.77 22.02 -16.36
C LEU A 155 2.74 20.89 -16.52
N PHE A 156 1.56 21.22 -17.04
CA PHE A 156 0.40 20.33 -16.98
C PHE A 156 0.49 19.15 -17.95
N ILE A 157 1.23 19.25 -19.06
CA ILE A 157 1.36 18.13 -20.01
C ILE A 157 2.12 16.94 -19.37
N PRO A 158 3.35 17.09 -18.85
CA PRO A 158 4.03 16.00 -18.14
C PRO A 158 3.26 15.51 -16.92
N VAL A 159 2.65 16.43 -16.15
CA VAL A 159 1.86 16.08 -14.96
C VAL A 159 0.63 15.24 -15.33
N ALA A 160 -0.09 15.59 -16.40
CA ALA A 160 -1.24 14.80 -16.86
C ALA A 160 -0.84 13.38 -17.25
N ILE A 161 0.32 13.21 -17.90
CA ILE A 161 0.87 11.90 -18.25
C ILE A 161 1.26 11.14 -16.98
N GLY A 162 1.96 11.78 -16.04
CA GLY A 162 2.35 11.17 -14.76
C GLY A 162 1.15 10.70 -13.95
N VAL A 163 0.12 11.53 -13.84
CA VAL A 163 -1.13 11.20 -13.14
C VAL A 163 -1.89 10.08 -13.86
N ALA A 164 -1.94 10.08 -15.19
CA ALA A 164 -2.54 8.98 -15.95
C ALA A 164 -1.83 7.64 -15.69
N ILE A 165 -0.49 7.64 -15.59
CA ILE A 165 0.29 6.46 -15.21
C ILE A 165 -0.05 6.03 -13.78
N PHE A 166 -0.12 6.95 -12.81
CA PHE A 166 -0.48 6.63 -11.43
C PHE A 166 -1.86 5.98 -11.32
N ILE A 167 -2.87 6.57 -11.97
CA ILE A 167 -4.24 6.09 -11.92
C ILE A 167 -4.35 4.70 -12.55
N THR A 168 -3.86 4.56 -13.79
CA THR A 168 -4.00 3.29 -14.53
C THR A 168 -3.18 2.16 -13.88
N SER A 169 -1.97 2.46 -13.41
CA SER A 169 -1.11 1.45 -12.79
C SER A 169 -1.56 1.09 -11.38
N GLY A 170 -1.97 2.09 -10.58
CA GLY A 170 -2.47 1.89 -9.22
C GLY A 170 -3.77 1.09 -9.19
N LEU A 171 -4.72 1.43 -10.05
CA LEU A 171 -5.96 0.67 -10.16
C LEU A 171 -5.72 -0.74 -10.68
N LYS A 172 -4.87 -0.92 -11.72
CA LYS A 172 -4.53 -2.26 -12.20
C LYS A 172 -3.92 -3.13 -11.08
N PHE A 173 -2.98 -2.57 -10.30
CA PHE A 173 -2.36 -3.29 -9.19
C PHE A 173 -3.39 -3.70 -8.13
N SER A 174 -4.21 -2.75 -7.67
CA SER A 174 -5.26 -2.99 -6.67
C SER A 174 -6.25 -4.08 -7.11
N PHE A 175 -6.75 -3.99 -8.34
CA PHE A 175 -7.70 -4.96 -8.88
C PHE A 175 -7.11 -6.35 -9.05
N LEU A 176 -5.85 -6.44 -9.45
CA LEU A 176 -5.17 -7.71 -9.62
C LEU A 176 -4.86 -8.37 -8.27
N GLU A 177 -4.45 -7.60 -7.28
CA GLU A 177 -4.25 -8.05 -5.90
C GLU A 177 -5.55 -8.55 -5.28
N GLU A 178 -6.64 -7.79 -5.42
CA GLU A 178 -7.98 -8.16 -4.95
C GLU A 178 -8.43 -9.49 -5.58
N LYS A 179 -8.22 -9.65 -6.89
CA LYS A 179 -8.60 -10.86 -7.63
C LYS A 179 -7.79 -12.08 -7.19
N VAL A 180 -6.47 -11.92 -7.07
CA VAL A 180 -5.57 -12.98 -6.57
C VAL A 180 -5.95 -13.39 -5.15
N LYS A 181 -6.28 -12.43 -4.28
CA LYS A 181 -6.75 -12.71 -2.92
C LYS A 181 -8.03 -13.54 -2.93
N LYS A 182 -9.07 -13.09 -3.65
CA LYS A 182 -10.36 -13.80 -3.75
C LYS A 182 -10.21 -15.22 -4.32
N LEU A 183 -9.45 -15.38 -5.40
CA LEU A 183 -9.19 -16.70 -5.99
C LEU A 183 -8.37 -17.59 -5.06
N GLY A 184 -7.37 -17.04 -4.37
CA GLY A 184 -6.56 -17.82 -3.42
C GLY A 184 -7.33 -18.23 -2.16
N GLU A 185 -8.32 -17.45 -1.73
CA GLU A 185 -9.29 -17.85 -0.71
C GLU A 185 -10.16 -19.02 -1.22
N ILE A 186 -10.74 -18.92 -2.42
CA ILE A 186 -11.53 -20.00 -3.03
C ILE A 186 -10.71 -21.29 -3.20
N GLU A 187 -9.43 -21.18 -3.58
CA GLU A 187 -8.54 -22.32 -3.77
C GLU A 187 -8.00 -22.90 -2.44
N GLY A 188 -8.31 -22.30 -1.29
CA GLY A 188 -7.84 -22.72 0.03
C GLY A 188 -6.36 -22.44 0.28
N ILE A 189 -5.75 -21.55 -0.51
CA ILE A 189 -4.35 -21.11 -0.37
C ILE A 189 -4.23 -20.06 0.73
N PHE A 190 -5.24 -19.18 0.81
CA PHE A 190 -5.41 -18.21 1.89
C PHE A 190 -6.52 -18.64 2.84
N GLU A 191 -6.57 -18.02 4.01
CA GLU A 191 -7.61 -18.28 5.00
C GLU A 191 -8.96 -17.84 4.44
N SER A 192 -9.80 -18.80 4.06
CA SER A 192 -11.10 -18.57 3.43
C SER A 192 -12.22 -18.47 4.47
N ARG A 193 -13.20 -17.62 4.15
CA ARG A 193 -14.45 -17.49 4.91
C ARG A 193 -15.49 -18.57 4.58
N GLY A 194 -15.50 -19.08 3.36
CA GLY A 194 -16.50 -20.03 2.88
C GLY A 194 -16.12 -21.50 3.00
N GLY A 195 -14.85 -21.79 3.33
CA GLY A 195 -14.35 -23.16 3.47
C GLY A 195 -14.32 -23.93 2.14
N GLU A 196 -14.19 -25.26 2.21
CA GLU A 196 -14.03 -26.14 1.03
C GLU A 196 -15.22 -26.07 0.05
N ASN A 197 -16.41 -25.67 0.53
CA ASN A 197 -17.62 -25.54 -0.27
C ASN A 197 -17.55 -24.41 -1.29
N SER A 198 -16.80 -23.34 -1.02
CA SER A 198 -16.65 -22.20 -1.95
C SER A 198 -16.02 -22.60 -3.28
N LYS A 199 -15.02 -23.49 -3.26
CA LYS A 199 -14.38 -24.01 -4.48
C LYS A 199 -15.37 -24.76 -5.37
N ILE A 200 -16.19 -25.61 -4.76
CA ILE A 200 -17.20 -26.41 -5.46
C ILE A 200 -18.26 -25.48 -6.08
N ASN A 201 -18.71 -24.49 -5.32
CA ASN A 201 -19.71 -23.52 -5.77
C ASN A 201 -19.16 -22.66 -6.92
N TYR A 202 -17.92 -22.19 -6.84
CA TYR A 202 -17.29 -21.41 -7.91
C TYR A 202 -17.11 -22.22 -9.22
N ILE A 203 -16.73 -23.49 -9.12
CA ILE A 203 -16.58 -24.36 -10.31
C ILE A 203 -17.95 -24.58 -10.98
N ASN A 204 -18.97 -24.87 -10.16
CA ASN A 204 -20.34 -25.13 -10.61
C ASN A 204 -21.19 -23.87 -10.81
N ALA A 205 -20.58 -22.69 -10.67
CA ALA A 205 -21.23 -21.39 -10.83
C ALA A 205 -21.96 -21.28 -12.17
N SER A 206 -23.08 -20.57 -12.16
CA SER A 206 -23.90 -20.36 -13.36
C SER A 206 -23.11 -19.64 -14.45
N GLY A 207 -23.51 -19.86 -15.70
CA GLY A 207 -22.98 -19.10 -16.83
C GLY A 207 -23.16 -17.59 -16.66
N GLU A 208 -24.25 -17.17 -16.02
CA GLU A 208 -24.55 -15.75 -15.78
C GLU A 208 -23.59 -15.09 -14.78
N PHE A 209 -23.21 -15.81 -13.71
CA PHE A 209 -22.18 -15.35 -12.78
C PHE A 209 -20.83 -15.20 -13.48
N LYS A 210 -20.38 -16.23 -14.20
CA LYS A 210 -19.09 -16.21 -14.92
C LYS A 210 -19.04 -15.11 -15.98
N GLU A 211 -20.15 -14.87 -16.69
CA GLU A 211 -20.26 -13.77 -17.65
C GLU A 211 -20.20 -12.40 -16.96
N SER A 212 -20.91 -12.24 -15.84
CA SER A 212 -20.90 -10.98 -15.08
C SER A 212 -19.53 -10.68 -14.48
N LEU A 213 -18.83 -11.69 -13.98
CA LEU A 213 -17.46 -11.58 -13.49
C LEU A 213 -16.49 -11.17 -14.61
N LYS A 214 -16.61 -11.81 -15.78
CA LYS A 214 -15.82 -11.44 -16.97
C LYS A 214 -16.06 -9.99 -17.39
N ASN A 215 -17.32 -9.54 -17.40
CA ASN A 215 -17.66 -8.16 -17.73
C ASN A 215 -17.07 -7.15 -16.74
N LEU A 216 -17.05 -7.50 -15.44
CA LEU A 216 -16.40 -6.70 -14.41
C LEU A 216 -14.88 -6.62 -14.64
N ASP A 217 -14.23 -7.76 -14.86
CA ASP A 217 -12.78 -7.83 -15.11
C ASP A 217 -12.34 -7.06 -16.36
N GLU A 218 -13.15 -7.09 -17.42
CA GLU A 218 -12.87 -6.32 -18.64
C GLU A 218 -13.10 -4.80 -18.44
N TYR A 219 -14.00 -4.43 -17.53
CA TYR A 219 -14.32 -3.03 -17.26
C TYR A 219 -13.32 -2.37 -16.29
N LYS A 220 -12.80 -3.10 -15.30
CA LYS A 220 -11.78 -2.62 -14.34
C LYS A 220 -10.61 -1.84 -14.96
N PRO A 221 -9.92 -2.33 -16.02
CA PRO A 221 -8.86 -1.56 -16.67
C PRO A 221 -9.39 -0.34 -17.45
N LYS A 222 -10.58 -0.45 -18.07
CA LYS A 222 -11.21 0.67 -18.79
C LYS A 222 -11.57 1.80 -17.83
N PHE A 223 -12.07 1.47 -16.65
CA PHE A 223 -12.38 2.41 -15.58
C PHE A 223 -11.18 3.32 -15.26
N GLY A 224 -9.98 2.75 -15.09
CA GLY A 224 -8.78 3.55 -14.83
C GLY A 224 -8.42 4.52 -15.96
N ILE A 225 -8.60 4.12 -17.22
CA ILE A 225 -8.38 5.00 -18.38
C ILE A 225 -9.40 6.14 -18.41
N LEU A 226 -10.67 5.87 -18.10
CA LEU A 226 -11.73 6.87 -18.03
C LEU A 226 -11.45 7.92 -16.94
N ILE A 227 -11.00 7.49 -15.74
CA ILE A 227 -10.59 8.42 -14.68
C ILE A 227 -9.38 9.25 -15.12
N ALA A 228 -8.34 8.63 -15.69
CA ALA A 228 -7.19 9.37 -16.20
C ALA A 228 -7.58 10.41 -17.27
N THR A 229 -8.51 10.05 -18.16
CA THR A 229 -9.03 10.94 -19.22
C THR A 229 -9.79 12.13 -18.64
N GLY A 230 -10.67 11.90 -17.66
CA GLY A 230 -11.39 12.99 -17.00
C GLY A 230 -10.45 13.96 -16.29
N VAL A 231 -9.41 13.46 -15.63
CA VAL A 231 -8.40 14.32 -14.97
C VAL A 231 -7.60 15.14 -15.98
N ALA A 232 -7.16 14.53 -17.08
CA ALA A 232 -6.47 15.24 -18.16
C ALA A 232 -7.35 16.35 -18.77
N LEU A 233 -8.66 16.09 -18.90
CA LEU A 233 -9.61 17.08 -19.41
C LEU A 233 -9.80 18.26 -18.44
N CYS A 234 -9.82 18.01 -17.13
CA CYS A 234 -9.81 19.07 -16.11
C CYS A 234 -8.55 19.92 -16.18
N MET A 235 -7.36 19.31 -16.32
CA MET A 235 -6.09 20.03 -16.49
C MET A 235 -6.07 20.86 -17.77
N ALA A 236 -6.60 20.32 -18.87
CA ALA A 236 -6.75 21.05 -20.13
C ALA A 236 -7.66 22.27 -19.98
N GLY A 237 -8.72 22.18 -19.16
CA GLY A 237 -9.59 23.32 -18.82
C GLY A 237 -8.81 24.46 -18.15
N VAL A 238 -7.92 24.15 -17.20
CA VAL A 238 -7.07 25.15 -16.52
C VAL A 238 -6.16 25.86 -17.51
N VAL A 239 -5.51 25.12 -18.42
CA VAL A 239 -4.64 25.70 -19.46
C VAL A 239 -5.46 26.54 -20.45
N ALA A 240 -6.66 26.08 -20.81
CA ALA A 240 -7.53 26.78 -21.75
C ALA A 240 -8.03 28.12 -21.20
N THR A 241 -8.37 28.21 -19.91
CA THR A 241 -8.75 29.46 -19.26
C THR A 241 -7.64 30.50 -19.36
N ASN A 242 -6.41 30.10 -19.05
CA ASN A 242 -5.26 31.00 -19.10
C ASN A 242 -4.91 31.42 -20.54
N TYR A 243 -5.16 30.54 -21.52
CA TYR A 243 -5.07 30.92 -22.93
C TYR A 243 -6.10 32.00 -23.32
N MET A 244 -7.35 31.87 -22.87
CA MET A 244 -8.39 32.87 -23.14
C MET A 244 -8.08 34.23 -22.50
N GLU A 245 -7.58 34.22 -21.26
CA GLU A 245 -7.12 35.41 -20.54
C GLU A 245 -6.00 36.13 -21.31
N SER A 246 -5.02 35.39 -21.83
CA SER A 246 -3.91 35.96 -22.62
C SER A 246 -4.35 36.68 -23.90
N LYS A 247 -5.54 36.36 -24.40
CA LYS A 247 -6.14 36.96 -25.61
C LYS A 247 -7.20 38.01 -25.29
N ASN A 248 -7.50 38.23 -24.02
CA ASN A 248 -8.47 39.22 -23.54
C ASN A 248 -9.87 39.06 -24.18
N LEU A 249 -10.33 37.80 -24.35
CA LEU A 249 -11.65 37.49 -24.95
C LEU A 249 -12.84 37.80 -24.01
N GLY A 250 -12.57 38.17 -22.77
CA GLY A 250 -13.56 38.50 -21.75
C GLY A 250 -13.84 37.36 -20.78
N GLU A 251 -14.29 37.72 -19.58
CA GLU A 251 -14.52 36.82 -18.44
C GLU A 251 -15.47 35.65 -18.77
N THR A 252 -16.42 35.86 -19.68
CA THR A 252 -17.36 34.80 -20.10
C THR A 252 -16.67 33.67 -20.86
N ALA A 253 -15.68 34.00 -21.70
CA ALA A 253 -14.92 33.00 -22.45
C ALA A 253 -13.99 32.18 -21.52
N GLU A 254 -13.39 32.83 -20.53
CA GLU A 254 -12.56 32.20 -19.50
C GLU A 254 -13.34 31.19 -18.66
N MET A 255 -14.55 31.57 -18.21
CA MET A 255 -15.45 30.67 -17.49
C MET A 255 -15.84 29.46 -18.34
N ILE A 256 -16.24 29.68 -19.60
CA ILE A 256 -16.61 28.60 -20.52
C ILE A 256 -15.44 27.62 -20.74
N ALA A 257 -14.22 28.15 -20.90
CA ALA A 257 -13.01 27.36 -21.09
C ALA A 257 -12.67 26.46 -19.90
N LEU A 258 -13.01 26.87 -18.67
CA LEU A 258 -12.83 26.05 -17.46
C LEU A 258 -13.96 25.06 -17.28
N PHE A 259 -15.20 25.55 -17.27
CA PHE A 259 -16.35 24.79 -16.77
C PHE A 259 -16.81 23.70 -17.74
N ILE A 260 -16.68 23.89 -19.05
CA ILE A 260 -17.10 22.84 -20.01
C ILE A 260 -16.22 21.59 -19.89
N PRO A 261 -14.88 21.66 -19.99
CA PRO A 261 -14.01 20.49 -19.83
C PRO A 261 -14.16 19.83 -18.46
N VAL A 262 -14.29 20.63 -17.40
CA VAL A 262 -14.52 20.12 -16.04
C VAL A 262 -15.85 19.40 -15.92
N ALA A 263 -16.94 19.96 -16.46
CA ALA A 263 -18.25 19.31 -16.44
C ALA A 263 -18.23 17.97 -17.18
N ILE A 264 -17.54 17.90 -18.33
CA ILE A 264 -17.35 16.65 -19.07
C ILE A 264 -16.51 15.65 -18.26
N GLY A 265 -15.42 16.11 -17.64
CA GLY A 265 -14.57 15.27 -16.78
C GLY A 265 -15.35 14.66 -15.62
N VAL A 266 -16.16 15.48 -14.93
CA VAL A 266 -17.04 15.04 -13.84
C VAL A 266 -18.10 14.06 -14.34
N ALA A 267 -18.71 14.30 -15.51
CA ALA A 267 -19.66 13.37 -16.10
C ALA A 267 -19.01 12.00 -16.38
N ILE A 268 -17.75 11.97 -16.85
CA ILE A 268 -16.99 10.73 -17.04
C ILE A 268 -16.76 10.02 -15.70
N PHE A 269 -16.38 10.75 -14.64
CA PHE A 269 -16.17 10.17 -13.31
C PHE A 269 -17.43 9.52 -12.77
N ILE A 270 -18.56 10.23 -12.81
CA ILE A 270 -19.84 9.75 -12.30
C ILE A 270 -20.30 8.52 -13.08
N THR A 271 -20.34 8.62 -14.42
CA THR A 271 -20.84 7.52 -15.25
C THR A 271 -19.96 6.27 -15.15
N SER A 272 -18.64 6.44 -15.06
CA SER A 272 -17.71 5.32 -14.93
C SER A 272 -17.76 4.69 -13.55
N GLY A 273 -17.85 5.50 -12.49
CA GLY A 273 -17.96 5.03 -11.11
C GLY A 273 -19.26 4.27 -10.87
N LEU A 274 -20.39 4.81 -11.33
CA LEU A 274 -21.68 4.14 -11.25
C LEU A 274 -21.67 2.81 -12.01
N ARG A 275 -21.08 2.77 -13.21
CA ARG A 275 -21.00 1.53 -13.99
C ARG A 275 -20.14 0.46 -13.32
N LEU A 276 -19.02 0.84 -12.70
CA LEU A 276 -18.21 -0.10 -11.92
C LEU A 276 -19.02 -0.65 -10.74
N GLY A 277 -19.66 0.23 -9.96
CA GLY A 277 -20.47 -0.15 -8.82
C GLY A 277 -21.64 -1.08 -9.19
N PHE A 278 -22.34 -0.84 -10.30
CA PHE A 278 -23.41 -1.74 -10.76
C PHE A 278 -22.90 -3.13 -11.18
N LEU A 279 -21.71 -3.21 -11.77
CA LEU A 279 -21.11 -4.50 -12.13
C LEU A 279 -20.68 -5.28 -10.89
N GLU A 280 -20.06 -4.59 -9.91
CA GLU A 280 -19.69 -5.19 -8.63
C GLU A 280 -20.92 -5.67 -7.85
N GLU A 281 -21.96 -4.85 -7.75
CA GLU A 281 -23.23 -5.21 -7.10
C GLU A 281 -23.90 -6.41 -7.79
N LYS A 282 -23.86 -6.48 -9.12
CA LYS A 282 -24.41 -7.63 -9.86
C LYS A 282 -23.64 -8.91 -9.55
N VAL A 283 -22.30 -8.86 -9.55
CA VAL A 283 -21.45 -10.00 -9.21
C VAL A 283 -21.67 -10.43 -7.76
N GLU A 284 -21.81 -9.47 -6.84
CA GLU A 284 -22.06 -9.74 -5.42
C GLU A 284 -23.39 -10.47 -5.20
N LYS A 285 -24.48 -9.99 -5.81
CA LYS A 285 -25.80 -10.64 -5.72
C LYS A 285 -25.80 -12.05 -6.29
N LEU A 286 -25.14 -12.25 -7.43
CA LEU A 286 -25.05 -13.58 -8.05
C LEU A 286 -24.18 -14.52 -7.21
N ALA A 287 -23.07 -14.03 -6.66
CA ALA A 287 -22.24 -14.79 -5.74
C ALA A 287 -23.00 -15.22 -4.48
N GLU A 288 -23.86 -14.37 -3.94
CA GLU A 288 -24.70 -14.68 -2.77
C GLU A 288 -25.67 -15.83 -3.07
N ILE A 289 -26.33 -15.77 -4.23
CA ILE A 289 -27.24 -16.84 -4.67
C ILE A 289 -26.51 -18.17 -4.86
N GLU A 290 -25.28 -18.12 -5.37
CA GLU A 290 -24.45 -19.31 -5.62
C GLU A 290 -23.68 -19.80 -4.39
N GLY A 291 -23.72 -19.05 -3.28
CA GLY A 291 -22.98 -19.39 -2.07
C GLY A 291 -21.46 -19.28 -2.23
N ILE A 292 -20.99 -18.32 -3.03
CA ILE A 292 -19.56 -18.00 -3.21
C ILE A 292 -19.21 -16.84 -2.29
N PHE A 293 -18.90 -17.15 -1.03
CA PHE A 293 -18.73 -16.16 0.04
C PHE A 293 -17.66 -15.10 -0.26
N GLU A 294 -16.60 -15.45 -0.98
CA GLU A 294 -15.49 -14.58 -1.36
C GLU A 294 -15.90 -13.44 -2.31
N TYR A 295 -17.00 -13.65 -3.06
CA TYR A 295 -17.60 -12.63 -3.91
C TYR A 295 -18.92 -12.07 -3.34
N SER A 296 -19.55 -12.73 -2.36
CA SER A 296 -20.91 -12.44 -1.85
C SER A 296 -21.00 -11.38 -0.74
N LYS A 297 -19.90 -10.91 -0.17
CA LYS A 297 -19.91 -9.76 0.73
C LYS A 297 -18.49 -9.24 0.80
N GLY A 298 -18.16 -8.42 -0.19
CA GLY A 298 -16.83 -7.84 -0.33
C GLY A 298 -16.45 -7.07 0.92
N ASN A 299 -15.37 -7.52 1.59
CA ASN A 299 -14.45 -6.72 2.41
C ASN A 299 -14.97 -5.83 3.58
N LYS A 300 -16.27 -5.71 3.85
CA LYS A 300 -16.78 -4.85 4.94
C LYS A 300 -16.42 -5.31 6.36
N ASP A 301 -15.84 -6.50 6.49
CA ASP A 301 -15.48 -7.07 7.78
C ASP A 301 -13.95 -7.20 7.98
N ILE A 302 -13.10 -6.74 7.05
CA ILE A 302 -11.61 -6.79 7.20
C ILE A 302 -10.94 -5.43 6.96
N GLU A 303 -11.55 -4.49 6.23
CA GLU A 303 -11.24 -3.08 6.47
C GLU A 303 -11.73 -2.75 7.89
N GLU A 304 -10.82 -2.28 8.75
CA GLU A 304 -11.07 -1.85 10.13
C GLU A 304 -12.52 -1.47 10.32
N LYS A 305 -13.32 -2.33 10.99
CA LYS A 305 -14.74 -2.11 11.33
C LYS A 305 -15.04 -0.62 11.31
N GLU A 306 -15.47 -0.09 10.15
CA GLU A 306 -15.57 1.35 10.02
C GLU A 306 -16.61 1.73 11.05
N SER A 307 -16.18 2.47 12.06
CA SER A 307 -17.08 2.76 13.15
C SER A 307 -18.30 3.45 12.52
N PRO A 308 -19.54 3.08 12.86
CA PRO A 308 -20.72 3.73 12.29
C PRO A 308 -20.73 5.26 12.51
N PHE A 309 -19.83 5.74 13.38
CA PHE A 309 -19.55 7.13 13.69
C PHE A 309 -18.69 7.85 12.65
N THR A 310 -17.90 7.15 11.82
CA THR A 310 -17.02 7.77 10.80
C THR A 310 -17.84 8.64 9.86
N GLY A 311 -18.94 8.12 9.31
CA GLY A 311 -19.84 8.91 8.46
C GLY A 311 -20.46 10.12 9.17
N ILE A 312 -20.82 9.98 10.45
CA ILE A 312 -21.42 11.06 11.26
C ILE A 312 -20.40 12.19 11.50
N ILE A 313 -19.16 11.85 11.83
CA ILE A 313 -18.08 12.81 12.09
C ILE A 313 -17.80 13.67 10.86
N PHE A 314 -17.66 13.05 9.68
CA PHE A 314 -17.41 13.79 8.43
C PHE A 314 -18.62 14.59 7.95
N MET A 315 -19.85 14.12 8.20
CA MET A 315 -21.05 14.89 7.91
C MET A 315 -21.14 16.14 8.81
N LEU A 316 -20.80 16.01 10.08
CA LEU A 316 -20.79 17.12 11.03
C LEU A 316 -19.68 18.12 10.72
N ALA A 317 -18.49 17.63 10.36
CA ALA A 317 -17.38 18.46 9.88
C ALA A 317 -17.78 19.27 8.63
N THR A 318 -18.48 18.65 7.69
CA THR A 318 -18.99 19.32 6.49
C THR A 318 -20.05 20.37 6.83
N ALA A 319 -20.96 20.09 7.76
CA ALA A 319 -21.94 21.07 8.23
C ALA A 319 -21.27 22.27 8.93
N ILE A 320 -20.25 22.04 9.76
CA ILE A 320 -19.44 23.10 10.40
C ILE A 320 -18.70 23.91 9.35
N PHE A 321 -18.04 23.25 8.38
CA PHE A 321 -17.35 23.92 7.29
C PHE A 321 -18.29 24.82 6.48
N LEU A 322 -19.45 24.31 6.07
CA LEU A 322 -20.44 25.10 5.33
C LEU A 322 -20.97 26.26 6.19
N GLY A 323 -21.29 26.02 7.46
CA GLY A 323 -21.71 27.08 8.38
C GLY A 323 -20.66 28.18 8.51
N VAL A 324 -19.41 27.82 8.77
CA VAL A 324 -18.31 28.79 8.89
C VAL A 324 -18.06 29.51 7.57
N GLY A 325 -18.12 28.79 6.44
CA GLY A 325 -17.98 29.34 5.10
C GLY A 325 -19.05 30.38 4.79
N PHE A 326 -20.33 30.07 5.03
CA PHE A 326 -21.45 30.96 4.73
C PHE A 326 -21.59 32.15 5.70
N PHE A 327 -21.38 31.95 7.00
CA PHE A 327 -21.56 33.01 7.99
C PHE A 327 -20.32 33.91 8.16
N PHE A 328 -19.11 33.37 8.00
CA PHE A 328 -17.86 34.09 8.26
C PHE A 328 -16.97 34.26 7.03
N GLY A 329 -17.40 33.81 5.84
CA GLY A 329 -16.65 33.93 4.59
C GLY A 329 -15.29 33.21 4.61
N SER A 330 -15.05 32.35 5.59
CA SER A 330 -13.72 31.81 5.91
C SER A 330 -13.52 30.42 5.32
N TRP A 331 -13.61 30.34 3.99
CA TRP A 331 -13.48 29.08 3.24
C TRP A 331 -12.10 28.41 3.37
N TYR A 332 -11.07 29.18 3.73
CA TYR A 332 -9.69 28.69 3.90
C TYR A 332 -9.51 27.77 5.12
N ILE A 333 -10.48 27.71 6.05
CA ILE A 333 -10.40 26.91 7.29
C ILE A 333 -10.70 25.42 7.01
N ALA A 334 -11.13 25.05 5.80
CA ALA A 334 -11.47 23.67 5.44
C ALA A 334 -10.41 22.63 5.87
N PRO A 335 -9.10 22.81 5.59
CA PRO A 335 -8.09 21.82 5.98
C PRO A 335 -8.04 21.59 7.49
N VAL A 336 -8.21 22.66 8.29
CA VAL A 336 -8.19 22.58 9.75
C VAL A 336 -9.36 21.76 10.27
N ILE A 337 -10.57 21.97 9.73
CA ILE A 337 -11.79 21.26 10.13
C ILE A 337 -11.67 19.77 9.81
N TYR A 338 -11.20 19.42 8.60
CA TYR A 338 -11.07 18.03 8.20
C TYR A 338 -9.92 17.29 8.91
N ILE A 339 -8.81 17.97 9.24
CA ILE A 339 -7.75 17.40 10.09
C ILE A 339 -8.30 17.10 11.50
N LEU A 340 -9.07 18.01 12.09
CA LEU A 340 -9.72 17.79 13.38
C LEU A 340 -10.71 16.62 13.33
N ALA A 341 -11.55 16.55 12.29
CA ALA A 341 -12.48 15.46 12.09
C ALA A 341 -11.77 14.10 12.00
N PHE A 342 -10.66 14.04 11.27
CA PHE A 342 -9.84 12.84 11.18
C PHE A 342 -9.23 12.44 12.53
N ALA A 343 -8.70 13.40 13.30
CA ALA A 343 -8.18 13.11 14.65
C ALA A 343 -9.26 12.56 15.59
N ILE A 344 -10.48 13.08 15.50
CA ILE A 344 -11.64 12.60 16.26
C ILE A 344 -12.03 11.18 15.82
N ASP A 345 -12.06 10.89 14.51
CA ASP A 345 -12.33 9.54 13.99
C ASP A 345 -11.34 8.49 14.54
N GLN A 346 -10.04 8.82 14.52
CA GLN A 346 -9.00 7.95 15.07
C GLN A 346 -9.17 7.71 16.58
N MET A 347 -9.49 8.76 17.35
CA MET A 347 -9.79 8.59 18.78
C MET A 347 -10.98 7.67 19.02
N VAL A 348 -12.07 7.84 18.27
CA VAL A 348 -13.27 7.02 18.39
C VAL A 348 -12.98 5.56 18.05
N LYS A 349 -12.23 5.29 16.97
CA LYS A 349 -11.80 3.94 16.60
C LYS A 349 -10.99 3.27 17.70
N ILE A 350 -10.03 3.98 18.30
CA ILE A 350 -9.22 3.45 19.41
C ILE A 350 -10.08 3.10 20.62
N ILE A 351 -11.04 3.95 20.99
CA ILE A 351 -11.94 3.71 22.12
C ILE A 351 -12.84 2.50 21.86
N VAL A 352 -13.47 2.43 20.68
CA VAL A 352 -14.38 1.35 20.29
C VAL A 352 -13.65 0.00 20.18
N LEU A 353 -12.40 -0.02 19.74
CA LEU A 353 -11.57 -1.22 19.70
C LEU A 353 -11.15 -1.70 21.09
N LYS A 354 -10.96 -0.78 22.04
CA LYS A 354 -10.62 -1.10 23.43
C LYS A 354 -11.78 -1.73 24.20
N GLU A 355 -13.02 -1.39 23.85
CA GLU A 355 -14.23 -1.89 24.53
C GLU A 355 -14.70 -3.26 24.00
N ASN A 356 -14.18 -3.72 22.87
CA ASN A 356 -14.46 -5.04 22.26
C ASN A 356 -13.36 -6.10 22.53
N ARG A 357 -12.37 -5.81 23.37
CA ARG A 357 -11.40 -6.77 23.92
C ARG A 357 -11.70 -7.01 25.39
#